data_AF-A0A7S0JJC6-F1
#
_entry.id   AF-A0A7S0JJC6-F1
#
_cell.length_a   1.000
_cell.length_b   1.000
_cell.length_c   1.000
_cell.angle_alpha   90.00
_cell.angle_beta   90.00
_cell.angle_gamma   90.00
#
_symmetry.space_group_name_H-M   'P 1'
#
loop_
_entity.id
_entity.type
_entity.pdbx_description
1 polymer ?
#
loop_
_entity_poly.entity_id
_entity_poly.type
_entity_poly.pdbx_seq_one_letter_code
_entity_poly.pdbx_strand_id
1 'polypeptide(L)'
;MRIPPSSFRAFAEEYAKLFDKDGNRPDQLGDRGLEYRNLVGLPGGSSSPLAKELVEVSRENGDKLDFAKGKGGDPDARAVAFVMDTRTHPFYLGELYHQFHDGFNWGEDYPNEYNGITKKLVKSNLLADAGCPNGMLGVGIAGL
;
A
#
# COMPACT_ATOMS: atom_id res chain seq x y z
N MET A 1 -3.32 -3.57 -13.11
CA MET A 1 -2.17 -2.64 -13.25
C MET A 1 -0.93 -3.47 -13.56
N ARG A 2 -0.20 -3.18 -14.64
CA ARG A 2 1.13 -3.76 -14.89
C ARG A 2 2.11 -2.60 -14.79
N ILE A 3 2.89 -2.54 -13.71
CA ILE A 3 4.03 -1.63 -13.66
C ILE A 3 4.97 -2.08 -14.78
N PRO A 4 5.35 -1.22 -15.74
CA PRO A 4 6.38 -1.58 -16.72
C PRO A 4 7.59 -2.07 -15.93
N PRO A 5 8.13 -3.27 -16.20
CA PRO A 5 9.27 -3.78 -15.42
C PRO A 5 10.42 -2.77 -15.36
N SER A 6 10.61 -1.98 -16.42
CA SER A 6 11.59 -0.89 -16.52
C SER A 6 11.40 0.25 -15.50
N SER A 7 10.23 0.37 -14.89
CA SER A 7 9.93 1.40 -13.88
C SER A 7 10.00 0.88 -12.45
N PHE A 8 10.12 -0.45 -12.25
CA PHE A 8 10.08 -1.05 -10.91
C PHE A 8 11.16 -0.47 -10.00
N ARG A 9 12.39 -0.32 -10.51
CA ARG A 9 13.49 0.29 -9.78
C ARG A 9 13.14 1.66 -9.19
N ALA A 10 12.57 2.54 -10.01
CA ALA A 10 12.20 3.89 -9.56
C ALA A 10 11.15 3.85 -8.46
N PHE A 11 10.17 2.94 -8.53
CA PHE A 11 9.20 2.74 -7.44
C PHE A 11 9.86 2.19 -6.18
N ALA A 12 10.81 1.25 -6.31
CA ALA A 12 11.56 0.72 -5.18
C ALA A 12 12.44 1.81 -4.51
N GLU A 13 13.01 2.73 -5.30
CA GLU A 13 13.77 3.87 -4.79
C GLU A 13 12.87 4.81 -3.98
N GLU A 14 11.70 5.17 -4.50
CA GLU A 14 10.72 5.98 -3.74
C GLU A 14 10.25 5.27 -2.47
N TYR A 15 10.00 3.95 -2.54
CA TYR A 15 9.66 3.15 -1.37
C TYR A 15 10.76 3.19 -0.30
N ALA A 16 12.04 3.02 -0.67
CA ALA A 16 13.17 3.06 0.27
C ALA A 16 13.37 4.44 0.93
N LYS A 17 12.94 5.53 0.27
CA LYS A 17 12.99 6.89 0.83
C LYS A 17 11.98 7.13 1.95
N LEU A 18 10.90 6.34 2.03
CA LEU A 18 9.88 6.48 3.07
C LEU A 18 10.42 6.17 4.48
N PHE A 19 11.51 5.41 4.56
CA PHE A 19 12.09 4.96 5.82
C PHE A 19 13.18 5.90 6.31
N ASP A 20 13.19 6.20 7.59
CA ASP A 20 14.31 6.89 8.23
C ASP A 20 15.55 5.98 8.35
N LYS A 21 16.65 6.51 8.90
CA LYS A 21 17.90 5.77 9.06
C LYS A 21 17.79 4.52 9.95
N ASP A 22 16.76 4.44 10.79
CA ASP A 22 16.51 3.33 11.72
C ASP A 22 15.43 2.36 11.16
N GLY A 23 14.98 2.58 9.92
CA GLY A 23 13.97 1.77 9.25
C GLY A 23 12.54 2.05 9.73
N ASN A 24 12.29 3.19 10.39
CA ASN A 24 10.95 3.58 10.79
C ASN A 24 10.19 4.18 9.61
N ARG A 25 8.90 3.83 9.52
CA ARG A 25 7.94 4.53 8.66
C ARG A 25 7.54 5.90 9.26
N PRO A 26 6.97 6.82 8.46
CA PRO A 26 6.43 8.08 8.98
C PRO A 26 5.32 7.91 10.03
N ASP A 27 4.52 6.85 9.92
CA ASP A 27 3.39 6.49 10.79
C ASP A 27 3.78 5.56 11.95
N GLN A 28 5.07 5.27 12.15
CA GLN A 28 5.57 4.20 13.04
C GLN A 28 5.04 4.24 14.49
N LEU A 29 4.63 5.41 14.98
CA LEU A 29 4.10 5.61 16.34
C LEU A 29 2.58 5.73 16.41
N GLY A 30 1.88 5.86 15.28
CA GLY A 30 0.43 6.01 15.20
C GLY A 30 -0.25 4.71 14.82
N ASP A 31 0.01 4.26 13.59
CA ASP A 31 -0.69 3.13 12.97
C ASP A 31 -0.07 1.79 13.41
N ARG A 32 -0.91 0.91 13.95
CA ARG A 32 -0.48 -0.34 14.59
C ARG A 32 -1.47 -1.46 14.37
N GLY A 33 -0.98 -2.61 13.92
CA GLY A 33 -1.79 -3.78 13.63
C GLY A 33 -1.21 -4.53 12.44
N LEU A 34 -1.64 -5.78 12.22
CA LEU A 34 -1.08 -6.62 11.14
C LEU A 34 -1.29 -5.96 9.78
N GLU A 35 -2.39 -5.23 9.60
CA GLU A 35 -2.78 -4.46 8.44
C GLU A 35 -1.82 -3.33 8.08
N TYR A 36 -1.05 -2.80 9.05
CA TYR A 36 -0.10 -1.70 8.84
C TYR A 36 1.33 -2.14 8.60
N ARG A 37 1.60 -3.45 8.55
CA ARG A 37 2.95 -3.99 8.32
C ARG A 37 3.52 -3.53 6.97
N ASN A 38 4.84 -3.33 6.92
CA ASN A 38 5.55 -3.07 5.67
C ASN A 38 5.53 -4.33 4.78
N LEU A 39 5.11 -4.19 3.53
CA LEU A 39 5.12 -5.29 2.58
C LEU A 39 5.28 -4.80 1.15
N VAL A 40 5.78 -5.69 0.29
CA VAL A 40 5.81 -5.50 -1.16
C VAL A 40 5.21 -6.74 -1.83
N GLY A 41 4.14 -6.55 -2.60
CA GLY A 41 3.52 -7.62 -3.37
C GLY A 41 4.19 -7.81 -4.73
N LEU A 42 4.82 -8.96 -4.95
CA LEU A 42 5.48 -9.32 -6.22
C LEU A 42 4.89 -10.59 -6.82
N PRO A 43 4.70 -10.68 -8.15
CA PRO A 43 4.40 -11.95 -8.80
C PRO A 43 5.50 -12.98 -8.52
N GLY A 44 5.16 -14.08 -7.84
CA GLY A 44 6.13 -15.09 -7.42
C GLY A 44 6.81 -14.81 -6.07
N GLY A 45 6.44 -13.72 -5.39
CA GLY A 45 6.97 -13.35 -4.07
C GLY A 45 8.49 -13.22 -4.05
N SER A 46 9.13 -13.78 -3.02
CA SER A 46 10.59 -13.75 -2.85
C SER A 46 11.37 -14.46 -3.95
N SER A 47 10.73 -15.31 -4.75
CA SER A 47 11.35 -15.96 -5.92
C SER A 47 11.28 -15.11 -7.19
N SER A 48 10.60 -13.96 -7.15
CA SER A 48 10.53 -13.02 -8.27
C SER A 48 11.91 -12.42 -8.56
N PRO A 49 12.32 -12.24 -9.84
CA PRO A 49 13.50 -11.44 -10.17
C PRO A 49 13.44 -10.03 -9.60
N LEU A 50 12.24 -9.45 -9.48
CA LEU A 50 12.00 -8.14 -8.88
C LEU A 50 12.35 -8.10 -7.39
N ALA A 51 12.33 -9.24 -6.69
CA ALA A 51 12.72 -9.29 -5.28
C ALA A 51 14.23 -9.03 -5.11
N LYS A 52 15.05 -9.46 -6.08
CA LYS A 52 16.50 -9.16 -6.08
C LYS A 52 16.75 -7.68 -6.31
N GLU A 53 16.07 -7.11 -7.31
CA GLU A 53 16.17 -5.69 -7.63
C GLU A 53 15.71 -4.81 -6.45
N LEU A 54 14.65 -5.21 -5.74
CA LEU A 54 14.18 -4.53 -4.53
C LEU A 54 15.27 -4.48 -3.44
N VAL A 55 15.95 -5.60 -3.18
CA VAL A 55 17.02 -5.68 -2.18
C VAL A 55 18.24 -4.86 -2.63
N GLU A 56 18.60 -4.91 -3.91
CA GLU A 56 19.70 -4.10 -4.47
C GLU A 56 19.42 -2.61 -4.29
N VAL A 57 18.22 -2.14 -4.64
CA VAL A 57 17.81 -0.75 -4.44
C VAL A 57 17.82 -0.36 -2.97
N SER A 58 17.34 -1.23 -2.07
CA SER A 58 17.40 -0.97 -0.62
C SER A 58 18.84 -0.73 -0.16
N ARG A 59 19.78 -1.59 -0.58
CA ARG A 59 21.20 -1.49 -0.22
C ARG A 59 21.84 -0.20 -0.71
N GLU A 60 21.50 0.22 -1.93
CA GLU A 60 21.97 1.49 -2.49
C GLU A 60 21.37 2.71 -1.79
N ASN A 61 20.20 2.56 -1.16
CA ASN A 61 19.47 3.62 -0.45
C ASN A 61 19.67 3.55 1.08
N GLY A 62 20.80 3.01 1.53
CA GLY A 62 21.24 3.00 2.92
C GLY A 62 20.88 1.73 3.71
N ASP A 63 20.33 0.72 3.05
CA ASP A 63 20.06 -0.62 3.61
C ASP A 63 19.26 -0.60 4.92
N LYS A 64 18.20 0.21 4.94
CA LYS A 64 17.39 0.51 6.14
C LYS A 64 16.42 -0.62 6.52
N LEU A 65 16.28 -1.64 5.68
CA LEU A 65 15.24 -2.67 5.77
C LEU A 65 15.82 -4.07 5.64
N ASP A 66 15.32 -4.96 6.48
CA ASP A 66 15.38 -6.40 6.27
C ASP A 66 14.23 -6.87 5.37
N PHE A 67 14.46 -7.90 4.57
CA PHE A 67 13.43 -8.50 3.72
C PHE A 67 13.12 -9.92 4.15
N ALA A 68 11.84 -10.19 4.40
CA ALA A 68 11.35 -11.52 4.79
C ALA A 68 10.31 -12.03 3.79
N LYS A 69 10.21 -13.35 3.63
CA LYS A 69 9.10 -13.94 2.87
C LYS A 69 7.82 -13.81 3.68
N GLY A 70 6.78 -13.20 3.10
CA GLY A 70 5.49 -13.02 3.75
C GLY A 70 4.52 -14.20 3.56
N LYS A 71 3.58 -14.34 4.51
CA LYS A 71 2.54 -15.39 4.60
C LYS A 71 1.14 -14.85 4.92
N GLY A 72 0.94 -13.53 4.96
CA GLY A 72 -0.39 -12.89 4.98
C GLY A 72 -0.87 -12.43 6.36
N GLY A 73 -0.46 -13.12 7.42
CA GLY A 73 -0.70 -12.75 8.82
C GLY A 73 0.59 -12.43 9.58
N ASP A 74 1.53 -11.79 8.89
CA ASP A 74 2.82 -11.40 9.46
C ASP A 74 2.67 -10.24 10.45
N PRO A 75 3.48 -10.19 11.52
CA PRO A 75 3.42 -9.10 12.48
C PRO A 75 3.81 -7.77 11.83
N ASP A 76 3.31 -6.66 12.40
CA ASP A 76 3.89 -5.34 12.12
C ASP A 76 5.25 -5.24 12.81
N ALA A 77 6.29 -5.52 12.03
CA ALA A 77 7.68 -5.55 12.47
C ALA A 77 8.43 -4.32 11.93
N ARG A 78 9.04 -3.58 12.85
CA ARG A 78 9.89 -2.43 12.52
C ARG A 78 11.04 -2.86 11.63
N ALA A 79 11.36 -2.05 10.61
CA ALA A 79 12.47 -2.26 9.68
C ALA A 79 12.44 -3.60 8.93
N VAL A 80 11.29 -4.28 8.84
CA VAL A 80 11.14 -5.52 8.06
C VAL A 80 10.07 -5.33 7.00
N ALA A 81 10.42 -5.51 5.73
CA ALA A 81 9.47 -5.56 4.63
C ALA A 81 9.16 -7.01 4.21
N PHE A 82 7.88 -7.39 4.25
CA PHE A 82 7.43 -8.71 3.84
C PHE A 82 7.18 -8.78 2.33
N VAL A 83 7.91 -9.65 1.63
CA VAL A 83 7.72 -9.91 0.20
C VAL A 83 6.62 -10.95 0.01
N MET A 84 5.46 -10.50 -0.49
CA MET A 84 4.25 -11.28 -0.65
C MET A 84 4.13 -11.84 -2.08
N ASP A 85 3.79 -13.12 -2.25
CA ASP A 85 3.43 -13.66 -3.57
C ASP A 85 1.99 -13.28 -3.91
N THR A 86 1.81 -12.46 -4.95
CA THR A 86 0.48 -11.96 -5.36
C THR A 86 -0.43 -13.04 -5.93
N ARG A 87 0.10 -14.23 -6.24
CA ARG A 87 -0.74 -15.38 -6.66
C ARG A 87 -1.47 -16.02 -5.49
N THR A 88 -0.89 -15.95 -4.29
CA THR A 88 -1.49 -16.51 -3.06
C THR A 88 -2.09 -15.44 -2.17
N HIS A 89 -1.67 -14.19 -2.32
CA HIS A 89 -2.18 -13.03 -1.61
C HIS A 89 -2.59 -11.97 -2.64
N PRO A 90 -3.78 -12.11 -3.25
CA PRO A 90 -4.22 -11.21 -4.31
C PRO A 90 -4.51 -9.81 -3.75
N PHE A 91 -4.46 -8.82 -4.64
CA PHE A 91 -4.85 -7.46 -4.33
C PHE A 91 -6.37 -7.34 -4.35
N TYR A 92 -6.93 -6.83 -3.26
CA TYR A 92 -8.35 -6.46 -3.17
C TYR A 92 -8.46 -4.94 -3.15
N LEU A 93 -9.43 -4.43 -3.90
CA LEU A 93 -9.71 -3.00 -3.91
C LEU A 93 -10.32 -2.59 -2.57
N GLY A 94 -9.80 -1.51 -1.95
CA GLY A 94 -10.43 -0.91 -0.76
C GLY A 94 -11.68 -0.12 -1.11
N GLU A 95 -12.46 0.30 -0.11
CA GLU A 95 -13.67 1.09 -0.34
C GLU A 95 -13.40 2.37 -1.14
N LEU A 96 -14.44 2.91 -1.81
CA LEU A 96 -14.34 4.15 -2.58
C LEU A 96 -13.86 5.34 -1.75
N TYR A 97 -14.19 5.34 -0.44
CA TYR A 97 -13.69 6.33 0.51
C TYR A 97 -12.15 6.35 0.61
N HIS A 98 -11.50 5.21 0.44
CA HIS A 98 -10.03 5.08 0.46
C HIS A 98 -9.39 5.32 -0.91
N GLN A 99 -10.15 5.70 -1.94
CA GLN A 99 -9.61 5.99 -3.26
C GLN A 99 -9.47 7.50 -3.44
N PHE A 100 -8.25 7.98 -3.72
CA PHE A 100 -7.93 9.39 -3.99
C PHE A 100 -8.36 10.37 -2.88
N HIS A 101 -8.29 9.94 -1.62
CA HIS A 101 -8.60 10.76 -0.46
C HIS A 101 -7.40 11.62 -0.04
N ASP A 102 -7.68 12.66 0.76
CA ASP A 102 -6.66 13.48 1.44
C ASP A 102 -5.90 12.68 2.49
N GLY A 103 -4.69 13.12 2.84
CA GLY A 103 -3.97 12.48 3.93
C GLY A 103 -4.78 12.53 5.22
N PHE A 104 -4.64 11.50 6.06
CA PHE A 104 -5.38 11.41 7.33
C PHE A 104 -4.80 12.33 8.42
N ASN A 105 -3.65 12.93 8.17
CA ASN A 105 -3.04 13.88 9.08
C ASN A 105 -3.55 15.31 8.83
N TRP A 106 -3.50 16.15 9.85
CA TRP A 106 -3.98 17.53 9.75
C TRP A 106 -3.17 18.33 8.72
N GLY A 107 -3.89 18.93 7.76
CA GLY A 107 -3.31 19.78 6.71
C GLY A 107 -2.74 19.04 5.50
N GLU A 108 -3.02 17.74 5.37
CA GLU A 108 -2.65 16.95 4.17
C GLU A 108 -3.77 16.98 3.10
N ASP A 109 -4.27 18.17 2.80
CA ASP A 109 -5.30 18.38 1.80
C ASP A 109 -4.71 18.35 0.38
N TYR A 110 -5.22 17.48 -0.49
CA TYR A 110 -4.83 17.42 -1.89
C TYR A 110 -5.73 18.32 -2.76
N PRO A 111 -5.28 18.70 -3.97
CA PRO A 111 -6.10 19.49 -4.88
C PRO A 111 -7.41 18.77 -5.27
N ASN A 112 -8.48 19.53 -5.43
CA ASN A 112 -9.79 19.00 -5.84
C ASN A 112 -9.73 18.17 -7.14
N GLU A 113 -8.78 18.46 -8.05
CA GLU A 113 -8.64 17.64 -9.26
C GLU A 113 -8.23 16.19 -8.96
N TYR A 114 -7.44 15.99 -7.89
CA TYR A 114 -7.02 14.67 -7.39
C TYR A 114 -8.19 13.94 -6.75
N ASN A 115 -8.87 14.56 -5.76
CA ASN A 115 -10.00 13.90 -5.09
C ASN A 115 -11.16 13.63 -6.07
N GLY A 116 -11.30 14.45 -7.11
CA GLY A 116 -12.28 14.26 -8.17
C GLY A 116 -12.03 13.05 -9.09
N ILE A 117 -10.87 12.38 -9.00
CA ILE A 117 -10.56 11.20 -9.82
C ILE A 117 -11.52 10.04 -9.53
N THR A 118 -11.85 9.79 -8.27
CA THR A 118 -12.79 8.71 -7.87
C THR A 118 -14.11 8.81 -8.62
N LYS A 119 -14.72 10.00 -8.61
CA LYS A 119 -15.98 10.26 -9.30
C LYS A 119 -15.88 10.02 -10.82
N LYS A 120 -14.75 10.43 -11.43
CA LYS A 120 -14.51 10.21 -12.87
C LYS A 120 -14.40 8.72 -13.20
N LEU A 121 -13.65 7.96 -12.41
CA LEU A 121 -13.43 6.52 -12.62
C LEU A 121 -14.68 5.67 -12.35
N VAL A 122 -15.48 6.04 -11.34
CA VAL A 122 -16.78 5.40 -11.09
C VAL A 122 -17.73 5.67 -12.27
N LYS A 123 -17.83 6.91 -12.74
CA LYS A 123 -18.67 7.26 -13.89
C LYS A 123 -18.25 6.55 -15.18
N SER A 124 -16.96 6.27 -15.35
CA SER A 124 -16.45 5.51 -16.50
C SER A 124 -16.42 3.99 -16.30
N ASN A 125 -16.97 3.48 -15.20
CA ASN A 125 -16.99 2.05 -14.87
C ASN A 125 -15.59 1.40 -14.81
N LEU A 126 -14.57 2.20 -14.49
CA LEU A 126 -13.18 1.76 -14.29
C LEU A 126 -12.86 1.48 -12.82
N LEU A 127 -13.68 2.02 -11.92
CA LEU A 127 -13.62 1.79 -10.49
C LEU A 127 -15.02 1.40 -10.02
N ALA A 128 -15.14 0.21 -9.44
CA ALA A 128 -16.39 -0.25 -8.85
C ALA A 128 -16.32 -0.09 -7.33
N ASP A 129 -17.47 0.08 -6.70
CA ASP A 129 -17.54 -0.03 -5.25
C ASP A 129 -17.17 -1.47 -4.85
N ALA A 130 -16.08 -1.60 -4.09
CA ALA A 130 -15.64 -2.89 -3.59
C ALA A 130 -16.56 -3.46 -2.51
N GLY A 131 -17.49 -2.64 -2.00
CA GLY A 131 -18.36 -2.96 -0.88
C GLY A 131 -17.59 -2.99 0.44
N CYS A 132 -18.15 -2.41 1.49
CA CYS A 132 -17.63 -2.59 2.84
C CYS A 132 -18.21 -3.91 3.40
N PRO A 133 -17.40 -4.84 3.93
CA PRO A 133 -17.92 -6.02 4.64
C PRO A 133 -18.83 -5.65 5.83
N ASN A 134 -18.68 -4.43 6.36
CA ASN A 134 -19.47 -3.89 7.47
C ASN A 134 -20.48 -2.80 7.04
N GLY A 135 -20.65 -2.56 5.74
CA GLY A 135 -21.54 -1.51 5.20
C GLY A 135 -23.04 -1.75 5.35
N MET A 136 -23.45 -2.81 6.05
CA MET A 136 -24.86 -3.13 6.34
C MET A 136 -25.26 -2.92 7.82
N LEU A 137 -24.42 -2.25 8.62
CA LEU A 137 -24.73 -1.84 9.99
C LEU A 137 -24.37 -0.36 10.18
N GLY A 138 -25.11 0.54 9.53
CA GLY A 138 -24.96 1.97 9.84
C GLY A 138 -25.70 2.96 8.95
N VAL A 139 -26.11 2.60 7.73
CA VAL A 139 -26.83 3.52 6.85
C VAL A 139 -28.15 2.90 6.42
N GLY A 140 -29.04 2.82 7.39
CA GLY A 140 -30.44 2.47 7.19
C GLY A 140 -31.27 2.99 8.35
N ILE A 141 -32.12 3.97 8.04
CA ILE A 141 -33.24 4.49 8.86
C ILE A 141 -32.86 5.63 9.82
N ALA A 142 -33.05 6.86 9.29
CA ALA A 142 -33.36 8.15 9.92
C ALA A 142 -32.37 9.21 9.38
N GLY A 143 -32.76 10.17 8.56
CA GLY A 143 -34.01 10.91 8.66
C GLY A 143 -33.97 11.82 9.87
N LEU A 144 -33.05 12.80 9.86
CA LEU A 144 -33.15 14.14 10.45
C LEU A 144 -31.95 14.99 9.98
#